data_AF-A0A1W1W2I3-F1
#
_entry.id   AF-A0A1W1W2I3-F1
#
_cell.length_a   1.000
_cell.length_b   1.000
_cell.length_c   1.000
_cell.angle_alpha   90.00
_cell.angle_beta   90.00
_cell.angle_gamma   90.00
#
_symmetry.space_group_name_H-M   'P 1'
#
loop_
_entity.id
_entity.type
_entity.pdbx_description
1 polymer ?
#
loop_
_entity_poly.entity_id
_entity_poly.type
_entity_poly.pdbx_seq_one_letter_code
_entity_poly.pdbx_strand_id
1 'polypeptide(L)' 'MSRYHFIDAHRADYPVRRLCQVLLVTPSRYYAWCQGQ' A
#
# COMPACT_ATOMS: atom_id res chain seq x y z
N MET A 1 6.11 -10.19 -6.59
CA MET A 1 5.86 -9.42 -5.34
C MET A 1 4.46 -8.81 -5.43
N SER A 2 3.63 -8.96 -4.40
CA SER A 2 2.30 -8.33 -4.39
C SER A 2 2.42 -6.81 -4.28
N ARG A 3 1.52 -6.07 -4.93
CA ARG A 3 1.46 -4.60 -4.86
C ARG A 3 1.41 -4.09 -3.42
N TYR A 4 0.78 -4.83 -2.51
CA TYR A 4 0.70 -4.46 -1.10
C TYR A 4 2.03 -4.61 -0.36
N HIS A 5 2.82 -5.65 -0.64
CA HIS A 5 4.15 -5.80 -0.07
C HIS A 5 5.11 -4.69 -0.53
N PHE A 6 4.98 -4.23 -1.77
CA PHE A 6 5.73 -3.09 -2.26
C PHE A 6 5.36 -1.81 -1.49
N ILE A 7 4.06 -1.55 -1.32
CA ILE A 7 3.59 -0.39 -0.55
C ILE A 7 4.09 -0.47 0.89
N ASP A 8 4.03 -1.66 1.51
CA ASP A 8 4.47 -1.86 2.89
C ASP A 8 5.98 -1.63 3.07
N ALA A 9 6.80 -2.15 2.15
CA ALA A 9 8.25 -1.95 2.17
C ALA A 9 8.66 -0.48 2.00
N HIS A 10 7.90 0.30 1.23
CA HIS A 10 8.21 1.69 0.90
C HIS A 10 7.41 2.73 1.69
N ARG A 11 6.52 2.30 2.62
CA ARG A 11 5.67 3.20 3.41
C ARG A 11 6.47 4.11 4.36
N ALA A 12 7.70 3.70 4.70
CA ALA A 12 8.60 4.47 5.56
C ALA A 12 9.20 5.68 4.83
N ASP A 13 9.51 5.53 3.54
CA ASP A 13 10.09 6.58 2.70
C ASP A 13 9.03 7.46 2.03
N TYR A 14 7.87 6.88 1.68
CA TYR A 14 6.82 7.56 0.94
C TYR A 14 5.44 7.39 1.58
N PRO A 15 4.59 8.43 1.54
CA PRO A 15 3.23 8.31 2.04
C PRO A 15 2.46 7.25 1.25
N VAL A 16 1.85 6.30 1.98
CA VAL A 16 1.03 5.20 1.44
C VAL A 16 0.03 5.67 0.39
N ARG A 17 -0.60 6.84 0.58
CA ARG A 17 -1.56 7.41 -0.38
C ARG A 17 -0.93 7.66 -1.76
N ARG A 18 0.32 8.14 -1.80
CA ARG A 18 1.07 8.36 -3.05
C ARG A 18 1.41 7.03 -3.71
N LEU A 19 1.87 6.05 -2.94
CA LEU A 19 2.16 4.70 -3.45
C LEU A 19 0.90 4.02 -4.00
N CYS A 20 -0.23 4.14 -3.30
CA CYS A 20 -1.54 3.68 -3.74
C CYS A 20 -1.98 4.33 -5.05
N GLN A 21 -1.77 5.63 -5.22
CA GLN A 21 -2.08 6.33 -6.47
C GLN A 21 -1.22 5.84 -7.64
N VAL A 22 0.10 5.71 -7.44
CA VAL A 22 1.04 5.24 -8.49
C VAL A 22 0.74 3.80 -8.90
N LEU A 23 0.37 2.95 -7.95
CA LEU A 23 0.07 1.53 -8.19
C LEU A 23 -1.40 1.27 -8.56
N LEU A 24 -2.21 2.33 -8.67
CA LEU A 24 -3.66 2.27 -8.94
C LEU A 24 -4.39 1.32 -7.96
N VAL A 25 -4.00 1.39 -6.69
CA VAL A 25 -4.59 0.64 -5.58
C VAL A 25 -5.45 1.56 -4.74
N THR A 26 -6.65 1.11 -4.38
CA THR A 26 -7.50 1.84 -3.43
C THR A 26 -6.88 1.80 -2.02
N PRO A 27 -6.66 2.94 -1.35
CA PRO A 27 -6.12 2.97 0.01
C PRO A 27 -6.91 2.11 1.00
N SER A 28 -8.24 2.11 0.89
CA SER A 28 -9.11 1.29 1.73
C SER A 28 -8.81 -0.21 1.62
N ARG A 29 -8.46 -0.69 0.42
CA ARG A 29 -8.08 -2.09 0.19
C ARG A 29 -6.69 -2.39 0.76
N TYR A 30 -5.76 -1.44 0.69
CA TYR A 30 -4.45 -1.58 1.34
C TYR A 30 -4.60 -1.67 2.86
N TYR A 31 -5.39 -0.79 3.48
CA TYR A 31 -5.63 -0.86 4.93
C TYR A 31 -6.37 -2.14 5.32
N ALA A 32 -7.37 -2.59 4.55
CA ALA A 32 -8.05 -3.86 4.80
C ALA A 32 -7.09 -5.06 4.72
N TRP A 33 -6.17 -5.05 3.75
CA TRP A 33 -5.11 -6.06 3.65
C TRP A 33 -4.16 -6.01 4.87
N CYS A 34 -3.79 -4.82 5.33
CA CYS A 34 -2.95 -4.63 6.51
C CYS A 34 -3.62 -5.02 7.83
N GLN A 35 -4.97 -5.03 7.88
CA GLN A 35 -5.75 -5.46 9.06
C GLN A 35 -6.01 -6.98 9.09
N GLY A 36 -5.90 -7.65 7.94
CA GLY A 36 -6.06 -9.11 7.82
C GLY A 36 -4.74 -9.89 7.79
N GLN A 37 -3.62 -9.20 8.00
CA GLN A 37 -2.28 -9.74 8.19
C GLN A 37 -2.01 -9.83 9.70
#